data_AF-A0A645CMV5-F1
#
_entry.id   AF-A0A645CMV5-F1
#
_cell.length_a   1.000
_cell.length_b   1.000
_cell.length_c   1.000
_cell.angle_alpha   90.00
_cell.angle_beta   90.00
_cell.angle_gamma   90.00
#
_symmetry.space_group_name_H-M   'P 1'
#
loop_
_entity.id
_entity.type
_entity.pdbx_description
1 polymer ?
#
loop_
_entity_poly.entity_id
_entity_poly.type
_entity_poly.pdbx_seq_one_letter_code
_entity_poly.pdbx_strand_id
1 'polypeptide(L)'
;MFIYAREMANAFSELNDPDDQRERFMAQVAQRAAGDEEAHVMDEDFVCALEYGMPPTGGMGIGIDRVTMLLTGADTIRDVILFPTMKPID
;
A
#
# COMPACT_ATOMS: atom_id res chain seq x y z
N MET A 1 -4.74 6.68 -9.45
CA MET A 1 -6.05 7.03 -10.05
C MET A 1 -6.87 7.80 -9.02
N PHE A 2 -7.36 8.98 -9.37
CA PHE A 2 -8.19 9.81 -8.49
C PHE A 2 -9.58 10.03 -9.10
N ILE A 3 -10.62 9.86 -8.28
CA ILE A 3 -12.01 10.19 -8.64
C ILE A 3 -12.60 10.97 -7.47
N TYR A 4 -13.27 12.09 -7.75
CA TYR A 4 -13.88 12.94 -6.73
C TYR A 4 -12.90 13.33 -5.59
N ALA A 5 -11.67 13.70 -5.98
CA ALA A 5 -10.57 14.03 -5.07
C ALA A 5 -10.18 12.92 -4.07
N ARG A 6 -10.57 11.66 -4.32
CA ARG A 6 -10.18 10.49 -3.52
C ARG A 6 -9.31 9.55 -4.35
N GLU A 7 -8.30 8.96 -3.70
CA GLU A 7 -7.44 7.95 -4.31
C GLU A 7 -8.19 6.62 -4.42
N MET A 8 -8.37 6.14 -5.64
CA MET A 8 -9.13 4.92 -5.93
C MET A 8 -8.24 3.72 -6.26
N ALA A 9 -7.06 3.99 -6.84
CA ALA A 9 -6.08 2.97 -7.14
C ALA A 9 -4.67 3.56 -7.18
N ASN A 10 -3.69 2.74 -6.84
CA ASN A 10 -2.26 3.01 -7.03
C ASN A 10 -1.69 1.96 -7.98
N ALA A 11 -0.79 2.37 -8.87
CA ALA A 11 -0.13 1.48 -9.83
C ALA A 11 1.24 2.03 -10.21
N PHE A 12 2.19 1.13 -10.41
CA PHE A 12 3.56 1.46 -10.81
C PHE A 12 4.19 0.30 -11.57
N SER A 13 5.22 0.62 -12.35
CA SER A 13 6.17 -0.40 -12.80
C SER A 13 6.94 -0.85 -11.57
N GLU A 14 6.97 -2.16 -11.33
CA GLU A 14 7.63 -2.74 -10.16
C GLU A 14 9.14 -2.48 -10.24
N LEU A 15 9.73 -2.09 -9.11
CA LEU A 15 11.18 -2.04 -8.98
C LEU A 15 11.69 -3.47 -8.87
N ASN A 16 12.42 -3.91 -9.88
CA ASN A 16 12.97 -5.25 -9.95
C ASN A 16 14.50 -5.31 -9.81
N ASP A 17 15.15 -4.16 -9.56
CA ASP A 17 16.58 -4.09 -9.25
C ASP A 17 16.78 -4.34 -7.73
N PRO A 18 17.44 -5.45 -7.34
CA PRO A 18 17.63 -5.80 -5.93
C PRO A 18 18.53 -4.80 -5.18
N ASP A 19 19.49 -4.17 -5.86
CA ASP A 19 20.43 -3.23 -5.21
C ASP A 19 19.72 -1.91 -4.88
N ASP A 20 18.93 -1.37 -5.82
CA ASP A 20 18.09 -0.18 -5.59
C ASP A 20 17.03 -0.48 -4.51
N GLN A 21 16.38 -1.64 -4.56
CA GLN A 21 15.39 -2.02 -3.54
C GLN A 21 16.03 -2.11 -2.15
N ARG A 22 17.24 -2.66 -2.03
CA ARG A 22 17.99 -2.73 -0.77
C ARG A 22 18.34 -1.33 -0.25
N GLU A 23 18.81 -0.42 -1.12
CA GLU A 23 19.10 0.97 -0.73
C GLU A 23 17.85 1.67 -0.18
N ARG A 24 16.71 1.51 -0.86
CA ARG A 24 15.44 2.07 -0.40
C ARG A 24 14.99 1.51 0.92
N PHE A 25 15.14 0.20 1.16
CA PHE A 25 14.85 -0.37 2.47
C PHE A 25 15.79 0.16 3.56
N MET A 26 17.07 0.33 3.29
CA MET A 26 18.00 0.94 4.26
C MET A 26 17.58 2.37 4.62
N ALA A 27 17.14 3.16 3.63
CA ALA A 27 16.60 4.50 3.87
C ALA A 27 15.31 4.47 4.71
N GLN A 28 14.41 3.53 4.46
CA GLN A 28 13.18 3.31 5.24
C GLN A 28 13.49 2.89 6.68
N VAL A 29 14.47 2.02 6.90
CA VAL A 29 14.94 1.64 8.25
C VAL A 29 15.49 2.86 9.00
N ALA A 30 16.24 3.73 8.32
CA ALA A 30 16.72 4.98 8.92
C ALA A 30 15.58 5.94 9.28
N GLN A 31 14.56 6.07 8.41
CA GLN A 31 13.35 6.86 8.69
C GLN A 31 12.58 6.30 9.90
N ARG A 32 12.44 4.98 9.97
CA ARG A 32 11.82 4.29 11.10
C ARG A 32 12.57 4.52 12.41
N ALA A 33 13.90 4.43 12.38
CA ALA A 33 14.74 4.74 13.54
C ALA A 33 14.63 6.22 13.98
N ALA A 34 14.30 7.12 13.04
CA ALA A 34 14.03 8.53 13.31
C ALA A 34 12.59 8.80 13.83
N GLY A 35 11.75 7.77 13.95
CA GLY A 35 10.42 7.86 14.56
C GLY A 35 9.24 7.78 13.58
N ASP A 36 9.48 7.46 12.29
CA ASP A 36 8.39 7.20 11.35
C ASP A 36 7.84 5.78 11.53
N GLU A 37 6.66 5.65 12.15
CA GLU A 37 6.03 4.34 12.41
C GLU A 37 5.49 3.67 11.13
N GLU A 38 5.20 4.46 10.09
CA GLU A 38 4.67 3.97 8.79
C GLU A 38 5.80 3.50 7.86
N ALA A 39 7.05 3.92 8.11
CA ALA A 39 8.21 3.49 7.34
C ALA A 39 8.44 1.97 7.39
N HIS A 40 8.82 1.40 6.26
CA HIS A 40 8.98 -0.04 6.10
C HIS A 40 10.19 -0.61 6.86
N VAL A 41 10.11 -1.89 7.22
CA VAL A 41 11.24 -2.66 7.76
C VAL A 41 12.04 -3.32 6.63
N MET A 42 13.29 -3.70 6.91
CA MET A 42 14.08 -4.49 5.96
C MET A 42 13.45 -5.88 5.78
N ASP A 43 13.29 -6.29 4.53
CA ASP A 43 12.87 -7.64 4.15
C ASP A 43 13.95 -8.27 3.26
N GLU A 44 14.88 -8.98 3.89
CA GLU A 44 16.01 -9.63 3.21
C GLU A 44 15.54 -10.79 2.32
N ASP A 45 14.44 -11.47 2.67
CA ASP A 45 13.90 -12.56 1.87
C ASP A 45 13.31 -12.03 0.56
N PHE A 46 12.63 -10.87 0.61
CA PHE A 46 12.13 -10.20 -0.59
C PHE A 46 13.26 -9.71 -1.49
N VAL A 47 14.32 -9.11 -0.94
CA VAL A 47 15.50 -8.70 -1.73
C VAL A 47 16.16 -9.91 -2.37
N CYS A 48 16.35 -11.00 -1.61
CA CYS A 48 16.90 -12.23 -2.15
C CYS A 48 16.03 -12.79 -3.29
N ALA A 49 14.70 -12.72 -3.18
CA ALA A 49 13.81 -13.12 -4.27
C ALA A 49 14.00 -12.27 -5.54
N LEU A 50 14.28 -10.97 -5.42
CA LEU A 50 14.59 -10.10 -6.57
C LEU A 50 15.92 -10.49 -7.23
N GLU A 51 16.92 -10.91 -6.46
CA GLU A 51 18.23 -11.36 -6.97
C GLU A 51 18.11 -12.61 -7.86
N TYR A 52 17.09 -13.45 -7.65
CA TYR A 52 16.79 -14.58 -8.56
C TYR A 52 16.22 -14.14 -9.92
N GLY A 53 15.83 -12.87 -10.06
CA GLY A 53 15.42 -12.27 -11.31
C GLY A 53 13.90 -12.16 -11.45
N MET A 54 13.36 -11.03 -10.99
CA MET A 54 11.99 -10.63 -11.26
C MET A 54 11.87 -10.01 -12.68
N PRO A 55 11.01 -10.54 -13.57
CA PRO A 55 10.78 -9.94 -14.88
C PRO A 55 10.22 -8.50 -14.78
N PRO A 56 10.35 -7.68 -15.84
CA PRO A 56 9.66 -6.40 -15.90
C PRO A 56 8.16 -6.58 -15.67
N THR A 57 7.66 -6.03 -14.57
CA THR A 57 6.29 -6.24 -14.07
C THR A 57 5.64 -4.91 -13.75
N GLY A 58 4.31 -4.84 -13.83
CA GLY A 58 3.53 -3.72 -13.29
C GLY A 58 2.51 -4.22 -12.29
N GLY A 59 2.44 -3.57 -11.14
CA GLY A 59 1.45 -3.85 -10.10
C GLY A 59 0.37 -2.78 -10.02
N MET A 60 -0.79 -3.18 -9.48
CA MET A 60 -1.91 -2.27 -9.22
C MET A 60 -2.66 -2.73 -7.98
N GLY A 61 -2.98 -1.77 -7.10
CA GLY A 61 -3.92 -1.93 -6.00
C GLY A 61 -5.15 -1.06 -6.21
N ILE A 62 -6.34 -1.61 -5.98
CA ILE A 62 -7.62 -0.90 -6.08
C ILE A 62 -8.33 -0.95 -4.73
N GLY A 63 -8.79 0.20 -4.23
CA GLY A 63 -9.57 0.28 -3.00
C GLY A 63 -11.03 -0.13 -3.23
N ILE A 64 -11.36 -1.40 -2.97
CA ILE A 64 -12.70 -1.96 -3.23
C ILE A 64 -13.79 -1.21 -2.48
N ASP A 65 -13.60 -0.89 -1.19
CA ASP A 65 -14.59 -0.16 -0.41
C ASP A 65 -14.88 1.22 -1.00
N ARG A 66 -13.83 1.92 -1.47
CA ARG A 66 -13.98 3.24 -2.12
C ARG A 66 -14.72 3.15 -3.45
N VAL A 67 -14.45 2.10 -4.24
CA VAL A 67 -15.19 1.84 -5.48
C VAL A 67 -16.66 1.57 -5.17
N THR A 68 -16.95 0.73 -4.18
CA THR A 68 -18.32 0.46 -3.73
C THR A 68 -19.02 1.72 -3.25
N MET A 69 -18.36 2.58 -2.47
CA MET A 69 -18.90 3.87 -2.06
C MET A 69 -19.27 4.75 -3.26
N LEU A 70 -18.38 4.85 -4.25
CA LEU A 70 -18.65 5.61 -5.47
C LEU A 70 -19.87 5.06 -6.23
N LEU A 71 -19.96 3.74 -6.39
CA LEU A 71 -21.03 3.08 -7.15
C LEU A 71 -22.39 3.13 -6.44
N THR A 72 -22.40 3.22 -5.11
CA THR A 72 -23.61 3.27 -4.29
C THR A 72 -24.01 4.69 -3.87
N GLY A 73 -23.15 5.68 -4.13
CA GLY A 73 -23.35 7.04 -3.65
C GLY A 73 -23.20 7.18 -2.14
N ALA A 74 -22.51 6.25 -1.47
CA ALA A 74 -22.30 6.29 -0.02
C ALA A 74 -21.22 7.31 0.36
N ASP A 75 -21.53 8.18 1.31
CA ASP A 75 -20.62 9.24 1.76
C ASP A 75 -19.55 8.72 2.74
N THR A 76 -19.87 7.64 3.49
CA THR A 76 -19.00 7.01 4.49
C THR A 76 -18.72 5.54 4.20
N ILE A 77 -17.50 5.10 4.51
CA ILE A 77 -17.07 3.70 4.32
C ILE A 77 -17.88 2.71 5.19
N ARG A 78 -18.46 3.19 6.30
CA ARG A 78 -19.28 2.35 7.20
C ARG A 78 -20.56 1.86 6.54
N ASP A 79 -21.06 2.55 5.53
CA ASP A 79 -22.29 2.18 4.83
C ASP A 79 -22.07 1.04 3.82
N VAL A 80 -20.80 0.73 3.49
CA VAL A 80 -20.42 -0.32 2.53
C VAL A 80 -19.75 -1.52 3.19
N ILE A 81 -19.55 -1.50 4.52
CA ILE A 81 -19.02 -2.61 5.32
C ILE A 81 -20.15 -3.17 6.17
N LEU A 82 -20.44 -4.47 6.07
CA LEU A 82 -21.56 -5.11 6.79
C LEU A 82 -21.48 -4.96 8.32
N PHE A 83 -20.27 -5.06 8.87
CA PHE A 83 -20.00 -4.94 10.31
C PHE A 83 -18.77 -4.03 10.51
N PRO A 84 -18.94 -2.70 10.44
CA PRO A 84 -17.81 -1.78 10.52
C PRO A 84 -17.24 -1.72 11.94
N THR A 85 -15.95 -1.41 12.07
CA THR A 85 -15.33 -1.16 13.37
C THR A 85 -15.98 0.05 14.05
N MET A 86 -16.56 -0.18 15.22
CA MET A 86 -17.20 0.85 16.05
C MET A 86 -16.40 1.06 17.33
N LYS A 87 -16.49 2.27 17.90
CA LYS A 87 -15.99 2.50 19.26
C LYS A 87 -16.89 1.71 20.24
N PRO A 88 -16.32 1.00 21.22
CA PRO A 88 -17.09 0.39 22.31
C PRO A 88 -17.93 1.43 23.06
N ILE A 89 -19.01 0.99 23.69
CA ILE A 89 -19.97 1.83 24.43
C ILE A 89 -19.55 2.02 25.91
N ASP A 90 -18.50 1.31 26.35
CA ASP A 90 -17.99 1.33 27.73
C ASP A 90 -17.24 2.63 28.09
#